data_AF-A0A2S1YMY8-F1
#
_entry.id   AF-A0A2S1YMY8-F1
#
_cell.length_a   1.000
_cell.length_b   1.000
_cell.length_c   1.000
_cell.angle_alpha   90.00
_cell.angle_beta   90.00
_cell.angle_gamma   90.00
#
_symmetry.space_group_name_H-M   'P 1'
#
loop_
_entity.id
_entity.type
_entity.pdbx_description
1 polymer ?
#
loop_
_entity_poly.entity_id
_entity_poly.type
_entity_poly.pdbx_seq_one_letter_code
_entity_poly.pdbx_strand_id
1 'polypeptide(L)'
;MWHLRKLMIKLRFILYLILSVFIFSSQTKNEETLIVYYSAISCPCAQWKIENRNNKKNIYLERANDKLLDADQIWDGRTLPLKLKVKGHFKKKLGIPKGFSTKGNPEPAKVFLYTQIEIVK
;
A
#
# COMPACT_ATOMS: atom_id res chain seq x y z
N MET A 1 43.14 -25.01 -31.23
CA MET A 1 43.01 -24.00 -30.14
C MET A 1 41.77 -23.09 -30.23
N TRP A 2 41.14 -22.90 -31.40
CA TRP A 2 39.99 -21.99 -31.58
C TRP A 2 38.64 -22.54 -31.05
N HIS A 3 38.43 -23.86 -31.10
CA HIS A 3 37.17 -24.50 -30.69
C HIS A 3 36.89 -24.43 -29.17
N LEU A 4 37.93 -24.55 -28.34
CA LEU A 4 37.82 -24.49 -26.87
C LEU A 4 37.41 -23.09 -26.36
N ARG A 5 37.83 -22.03 -27.06
CA ARG A 5 37.47 -20.64 -26.71
C ARG A 5 35.99 -20.34 -26.93
N LYS A 6 35.37 -20.86 -28.01
CA LYS A 6 33.93 -20.71 -28.27
C LYS A 6 33.08 -21.44 -27.22
N LEU A 7 33.54 -22.58 -26.73
CA LEU A 7 32.83 -23.37 -25.71
C LEU A 7 32.83 -22.66 -24.35
N MET A 8 33.97 -22.08 -23.95
CA MET A 8 34.10 -21.33 -22.69
C MET A 8 33.25 -20.05 -22.64
N ILE A 9 33.06 -19.37 -23.77
CA ILE A 9 32.22 -18.15 -23.85
C ILE A 9 30.74 -18.49 -23.69
N LYS A 10 30.26 -19.58 -24.33
CA LYS A 10 28.87 -20.05 -24.16
C LYS A 10 28.59 -20.49 -22.72
N LEU A 11 29.54 -21.18 -22.07
CA LEU A 11 29.38 -21.66 -20.69
C LEU A 11 29.28 -20.50 -19.68
N ARG A 12 30.05 -19.43 -19.87
CA ARG A 12 29.99 -18.21 -19.06
C ARG A 12 28.65 -17.47 -19.20
N PHE A 13 28.11 -17.39 -20.41
CA PHE A 13 26.81 -16.75 -20.65
C PHE A 13 25.64 -17.50 -20.01
N ILE A 14 25.67 -18.83 -20.06
CA ILE A 14 24.65 -19.68 -19.44
C ILE A 14 24.72 -19.57 -17.91
N LEU A 15 25.93 -19.54 -17.32
CA LEU A 15 26.10 -19.35 -15.88
C LEU A 15 25.56 -17.99 -15.40
N TYR A 16 25.76 -16.93 -16.19
CA TYR A 16 25.29 -15.57 -15.87
C TYR A 16 23.75 -15.46 -15.93
N LEU A 17 23.14 -16.13 -16.91
CA LEU A 17 21.68 -16.22 -17.03
C LEU A 17 21.06 -16.96 -15.83
N ILE A 18 21.66 -18.08 -15.39
CA ILE A 18 21.16 -18.85 -14.24
C ILE A 18 21.33 -18.07 -12.93
N LEU A 19 22.41 -17.30 -12.77
CA LEU A 19 22.63 -16.46 -11.59
C LEU A 19 21.62 -15.29 -11.49
N SER A 20 21.18 -14.74 -12.63
CA SER A 20 20.28 -13.58 -12.67
C SER A 20 18.82 -13.90 -12.31
N VAL A 21 18.40 -15.17 -12.44
CA VAL A 21 17.02 -15.59 -12.18
C VAL A 21 16.73 -15.77 -10.67
N PHE A 22 17.78 -15.86 -9.83
CA PHE A 22 17.64 -16.29 -8.43
C PHE A 22 17.39 -15.18 -7.39
N ILE A 23 17.27 -13.90 -7.77
CA ILE A 23 17.11 -12.80 -6.81
C ILE A 23 15.79 -12.05 -7.03
N PHE A 24 14.67 -12.75 -6.85
CA PHE A 24 13.38 -12.10 -6.63
C PHE A 24 12.68 -12.75 -5.43
N SER A 25 13.29 -12.64 -4.27
CA SER A 25 12.65 -12.97 -3.00
C SER A 25 11.56 -11.93 -2.73
N SER A 26 10.34 -12.16 -3.23
CA SER A 26 9.18 -11.35 -2.88
C SER A 26 8.84 -11.61 -1.42
N GLN A 27 9.22 -10.71 -0.52
CA GLN A 27 8.79 -10.78 0.87
C GLN A 27 7.27 -10.53 0.91
N THR A 28 6.49 -11.61 0.96
CA THR A 28 5.04 -11.56 1.13
C THR A 28 4.76 -10.98 2.51
N LYS A 29 4.48 -9.68 2.57
CA LYS A 29 3.93 -9.07 3.79
C LYS A 29 2.55 -9.69 4.02
N ASN A 30 2.29 -10.12 5.26
CA ASN A 30 0.97 -10.62 5.63
C ASN A 30 -0.07 -9.52 5.41
N GLU A 31 -0.96 -9.74 4.44
CA GLU A 31 -2.10 -8.87 4.21
C GLU A 31 -3.20 -9.16 5.24
N GLU A 32 -3.82 -8.10 5.76
CA GLU A 32 -5.03 -8.18 6.56
C GLU A 32 -6.19 -7.46 5.85
N THR A 33 -7.42 -7.81 6.22
CA THR A 33 -8.63 -7.12 5.77
C THR A 33 -9.16 -6.28 6.93
N LEU A 34 -9.42 -5.01 6.67
CA LEU A 34 -9.99 -4.07 7.64
C LEU A 34 -11.32 -3.55 7.13
N ILE A 35 -12.28 -3.38 8.05
CA ILE A 35 -13.40 -2.46 7.82
C ILE A 35 -13.00 -1.15 8.47
N VAL A 36 -13.12 -0.06 7.71
CA VAL A 36 -12.81 1.29 8.17
C VAL A 36 -13.98 2.21 7.89
N TYR A 37 -14.14 3.24 8.71
CA TYR A 37 -15.15 4.28 8.49
C TYR A 37 -14.51 5.66 8.45
N TYR A 38 -15.09 6.52 7.62
CA TYR A 38 -14.66 7.90 7.49
C TYR A 38 -15.03 8.70 8.74
N SER A 39 -14.06 9.42 9.28
CA SER A 39 -14.23 10.30 10.44
C SER A 39 -14.20 11.75 9.94
N ALA A 40 -15.37 12.37 9.80
CA ALA A 40 -15.49 13.79 9.44
C ALA A 40 -14.97 14.68 10.58
N ILE A 41 -13.68 15.03 10.52
CA ILE A 41 -12.98 15.87 11.51
C ILE A 41 -12.40 17.12 10.83
N SER A 42 -12.28 18.21 11.58
CA SER A 42 -11.72 19.48 11.09
C SER A 42 -10.19 19.47 10.95
N CYS A 43 -9.51 18.56 11.63
CA CYS A 43 -8.06 18.44 11.63
C CYS A 43 -7.52 17.95 10.27
N PRO A 44 -6.38 18.47 9.79
CA PRO A 44 -5.70 18.01 8.56
C PRO A 44 -5.02 16.62 8.70
N CYS A 45 -5.44 15.82 9.67
CA CYS A 45 -4.83 14.53 10.00
C CYS A 45 -5.58 13.36 9.36
N ALA A 46 -5.05 12.15 9.55
CA ALA A 46 -5.67 10.88 9.19
C ALA A 46 -7.18 10.85 9.52
N GLN A 47 -8.00 10.42 8.55
CA GLN A 47 -9.47 10.49 8.65
C GLN A 47 -10.14 9.12 8.78
N TRP A 48 -9.41 8.02 8.66
CA TRP A 48 -10.00 6.68 8.67
C TRP A 48 -9.89 6.03 10.04
N LYS A 49 -10.98 5.50 10.57
CA LYS A 49 -10.99 4.70 11.80
C LYS A 49 -11.27 3.25 11.49
N ILE A 50 -10.53 2.36 12.16
CA ILE A 50 -10.72 0.91 12.01
C ILE A 50 -11.91 0.49 12.88
N GLU A 51 -12.86 -0.21 12.28
CA GLU A 51 -13.98 -0.80 12.98
C GLU A 51 -13.49 -1.87 13.97
N ASN A 52 -14.09 -1.93 15.16
CA ASN A 52 -13.82 -2.95 16.18
C ASN A 52 -12.36 -3.04 16.69
N ARG A 53 -11.51 -2.02 16.49
CA ARG A 53 -10.24 -1.88 17.22
C ARG A 53 -10.41 -0.88 18.36
N ASN A 54 -9.97 -1.29 19.56
CA ASN A 54 -9.89 -0.42 20.76
C ASN A 54 -8.96 0.81 20.56
N ASN A 55 -8.21 0.86 19.46
CA ASN A 55 -7.33 1.97 19.16
C ASN A 55 -8.11 3.12 18.54
N LYS A 56 -8.31 4.19 19.31
CA LYS A 56 -9.05 5.39 18.88
C LYS A 56 -8.34 6.25 17.84
N LYS A 57 -7.09 5.91 17.48
CA LYS A 57 -6.29 6.70 16.53
C LYS A 57 -6.71 6.45 15.09
N ASN A 58 -6.90 7.54 14.36
CA ASN A 58 -7.14 7.48 12.93
C ASN A 58 -5.88 7.02 12.18
N ILE A 59 -6.10 6.45 11.02
CA ILE A 59 -5.07 5.99 10.09
C ILE A 59 -5.25 6.66 8.73
N TYR A 60 -4.18 6.66 7.95
CA TYR A 60 -4.25 6.95 6.53
C TYR A 60 -4.49 5.68 5.74
N LEU A 61 -5.18 5.80 4.62
CA LEU A 61 -5.26 4.78 3.57
C LEU A 61 -4.41 5.24 2.40
N GLU A 62 -3.54 4.38 1.89
CA GLU A 62 -2.72 4.68 0.72
C GLU A 62 -2.90 3.60 -0.33
N ARG A 63 -3.11 4.02 -1.58
CA ARG A 63 -3.22 3.11 -2.73
C ARG A 63 -1.89 2.42 -2.99
N ALA A 64 -1.90 1.11 -3.17
CA ALA A 64 -0.72 0.39 -3.65
C ALA A 64 -0.35 0.75 -5.11
N ASN A 65 -1.32 1.24 -5.89
CA ASN A 65 -1.12 1.71 -7.27
C ASN A 65 -2.28 2.62 -7.73
N ASP A 66 -2.07 3.35 -8.82
CA ASP A 66 -3.02 4.37 -9.31
C ASP A 66 -4.30 3.80 -9.94
N LYS A 67 -4.40 2.48 -10.15
CA LYS A 67 -5.63 1.84 -10.67
C LYS A 67 -6.70 1.65 -9.59
N LEU A 68 -6.32 1.79 -8.33
CA LEU A 68 -7.25 1.70 -7.20
C LEU A 68 -7.97 3.04 -7.00
N LEU A 69 -9.25 2.97 -6.58
CA LEU A 69 -10.01 4.15 -6.17
C LEU A 69 -9.31 4.85 -5.02
N ASP A 70 -9.25 6.18 -5.06
CA ASP A 70 -8.70 6.96 -3.96
C ASP A 70 -9.72 7.07 -2.83
N ALA A 71 -9.46 6.36 -1.72
CA ALA A 71 -10.35 6.37 -0.57
C ALA A 71 -10.74 7.78 -0.11
N ASP A 72 -9.79 8.73 -0.08
CA ASP A 72 -10.03 10.09 0.40
C ASP A 72 -10.91 10.93 -0.54
N GLN A 73 -11.16 10.44 -1.76
CA GLN A 73 -12.05 11.07 -2.74
C GLN A 73 -13.45 10.43 -2.81
N ILE A 74 -13.68 9.34 -2.06
CA ILE A 74 -14.98 8.63 -2.10
C ILE A 74 -16.07 9.40 -1.35
N TRP A 75 -15.71 10.16 -0.30
CA TRP A 75 -16.70 10.90 0.48
C TRP A 75 -17.22 12.11 -0.30
N ASP A 76 -18.55 12.18 -0.44
CA ASP A 76 -19.27 13.25 -1.13
C ASP A 76 -19.40 14.56 -0.32
N GLY A 77 -18.86 14.57 0.90
CA GLY A 77 -18.97 15.71 1.83
C GLY A 77 -20.29 15.79 2.60
N ARG A 78 -21.21 14.83 2.43
CA ARG A 78 -22.59 14.91 2.95
C ARG A 78 -23.08 13.62 3.60
N THR A 79 -22.73 12.47 3.05
CA THR A 79 -23.30 11.17 3.42
C THR A 79 -22.40 10.45 4.41
N LEU A 80 -22.97 10.10 5.57
CA LEU A 80 -22.35 9.27 6.60
C LEU A 80 -23.35 8.22 7.10
N PRO A 81 -22.90 7.05 7.58
CA PRO A 81 -21.50 6.62 7.65
C PRO A 81 -20.96 6.16 6.29
N LEU A 82 -19.77 6.61 5.90
CA LEU A 82 -19.02 6.00 4.80
C LEU A 82 -18.13 4.89 5.36
N LYS A 83 -18.38 3.65 4.95
CA LYS A 83 -17.57 2.48 5.31
C LYS A 83 -16.87 1.90 4.09
N LEU A 84 -15.62 1.48 4.29
CA LEU A 84 -14.82 0.79 3.30
C LEU A 84 -14.31 -0.53 3.88
N LYS A 85 -14.27 -1.56 3.03
CA LYS A 85 -13.55 -2.79 3.28
C LYS A 85 -12.27 -2.74 2.45
N VAL A 86 -11.13 -2.76 3.13
CA VAL A 86 -9.81 -2.65 2.49
C VAL A 86 -8.96 -3.87 2.82
N LYS A 87 -8.22 -4.38 1.84
CA LYS A 87 -7.22 -5.44 2.02
C LYS A 87 -5.84 -4.87 1.75
N GLY A 88 -4.86 -5.21 2.60
CA GLY A 88 -3.50 -4.70 2.46
C GLY A 88 -2.70 -4.87 3.74
N HIS A 89 -1.75 -3.98 3.98
CA HIS A 89 -0.89 -4.06 5.17
C HIS A 89 -0.47 -2.70 5.69
N PHE A 90 -0.14 -2.62 6.98
CA PHE A 90 0.46 -1.42 7.55
C PHE A 90 1.90 -1.22 7.08
N LYS A 91 2.26 0.02 6.74
CA LYS A 91 3.67 0.41 6.60
C LYS A 91 4.37 0.35 7.96
N LYS A 92 5.66 0.00 7.95
CA LYS A 92 6.47 -0.16 9.18
C LYS A 92 6.62 1.12 9.98
N LYS A 93 6.70 2.27 9.29
CA LYS A 93 6.89 3.59 9.90
C LYS A 93 5.61 4.40 9.79
N LEU A 94 5.41 5.29 10.76
CA LEU A 94 4.43 6.36 10.63
C LEU A 94 4.79 7.25 9.44
N GLY A 95 3.79 7.82 8.81
CA GLY A 95 4.00 8.68 7.66
C GLY A 95 2.72 9.34 7.19
N ILE A 96 2.86 10.02 6.06
CA ILE A 96 1.79 10.68 5.32
C ILE A 96 1.78 10.03 3.93
N PRO A 97 0.62 9.68 3.36
CA PRO A 97 0.55 9.10 2.03
C PRO A 97 1.16 10.02 0.97
N LYS A 98 1.72 9.41 -0.07
CA LYS A 98 2.21 10.19 -1.21
C LYS A 98 1.04 10.87 -1.90
N GLY A 99 1.19 12.17 -2.19
CA GLY A 99 0.14 12.95 -2.85
C GLY A 99 -1.08 13.26 -1.98
N PHE A 100 -1.01 13.04 -0.66
CA PHE A 100 -2.10 13.36 0.26
C PHE A 100 -2.37 14.87 0.25
N SER A 101 -3.59 15.25 -0.14
CA SER A 101 -4.03 16.64 -0.22
C SER A 101 -4.94 16.97 0.95
N THR A 102 -4.65 18.06 1.66
CA THR A 102 -5.36 18.44 2.89
C THR A 102 -5.50 19.95 2.98
N LYS A 103 -6.43 20.41 3.83
CA LYS A 103 -6.69 21.83 4.09
C LYS A 103 -5.61 22.50 4.98
N GLY A 104 -4.60 21.76 5.43
CA GLY A 104 -3.52 22.25 6.28
C GLY A 104 -2.31 21.31 6.28
N ASN A 105 -1.50 21.37 7.34
CA ASN A 105 -0.31 20.54 7.48
C ASN A 105 -0.68 19.19 8.12
N PRO A 106 -0.57 18.06 7.40
CA PRO A 106 -0.85 16.75 7.96
C PRO A 106 0.22 16.30 8.96
N GLU A 107 -0.22 15.53 9.96
CA GLU A 107 0.67 14.87 10.91
C GLU A 107 0.91 13.40 10.52
N PRO A 108 2.12 12.84 10.74
CA PRO A 108 2.39 11.43 10.51
C PRO A 108 1.53 10.49 11.36
N ALA A 109 0.90 9.50 10.72
CA ALA A 109 0.09 8.48 11.39
C ALA A 109 0.38 7.08 10.81
N LYS A 110 -0.32 6.06 11.31
CA LYS A 110 -0.25 4.73 10.70
C LYS A 110 -0.82 4.80 9.29
N VAL A 111 -0.09 4.25 8.33
CA VAL A 111 -0.52 4.18 6.92
C VAL A 111 -0.82 2.74 6.57
N PHE A 112 -2.04 2.48 6.15
CA PHE A 112 -2.46 1.19 5.60
C PHE A 112 -2.38 1.25 4.08
N LEU A 113 -1.42 0.51 3.51
CA LEU A 113 -1.24 0.41 2.07
C LEU A 113 -2.18 -0.68 1.55
N TYR A 114 -3.27 -0.28 0.89
CA TYR A 114 -4.29 -1.21 0.40
C TYR A 114 -4.03 -1.63 -1.04
N THR A 115 -4.25 -2.91 -1.29
CA THR A 115 -4.20 -3.57 -2.60
C THR A 115 -5.60 -3.84 -3.15
N GLN A 116 -6.63 -3.76 -2.30
CA GLN A 116 -8.05 -3.87 -2.67
C GLN A 116 -8.90 -2.94 -1.81
N ILE A 117 -9.98 -2.42 -2.39
CA ILE A 117 -10.92 -1.50 -1.75
C ILE A 117 -12.34 -1.79 -2.25
N GLU A 118 -13.31 -1.80 -1.34
CA GLU A 118 -14.73 -1.99 -1.60
C GLU A 118 -15.54 -1.04 -0.72
N ILE A 119 -16.56 -0.39 -1.27
CA ILE A 119 -17.50 0.43 -0.50
C ILE A 119 -18.52 -0.50 0.15
N VAL A 120 -18.65 -0.44 1.48
CA VAL A 120 -19.63 -1.22 2.22
C VAL A 120 -20.93 -0.42 2.28
N LYS A 121 -22.00 -0.99 1.73
CA LYS A 121 -23.35 -0.42 1.76
C LYS A 121 -24.08 -0.77 3.05
#